data_AF-A0A183NI26-F1
#
_entry.id   AF-A0A183NI26-F1
#
_cell.length_a   1.000
_cell.length_b   1.000
_cell.length_c   1.000
_cell.angle_alpha   90.00
_cell.angle_beta   90.00
_cell.angle_gamma   90.00
#
_symmetry.space_group_name_H-M   'P 1'
#
loop_
_entity.id
_entity.type
_entity.pdbx_description
1 polymer ?
#
loop_
_entity_poly.entity_id
_entity_poly.type
_entity_poly.pdbx_seq_one_letter_code
_entity_poly.pdbx_strand_id
1 'polypeptide(L)'
;HVSALPCYQSVPPDCYWSREEGWSTFSLKSQYDRFGLPNYFWSLTNVNKNFESALCRSSQPLAGFSSKSTEDQVLLEAIRNSNPDSNILYVVDTRPAINAFTNRAQGKGYEDTNVYRNAVIQFFDIENIHVVRSSLEKLLKGMCTVKHLSCMLCFCMT
;
A
#
# COMPACT_ATOMS: atom_id res chain seq x y z
N HIS A 1 17.75 -9.18 22.89
CA HIS A 1 16.92 -8.19 23.60
C HIS A 1 16.89 -6.93 22.73
N VAL A 2 15.71 -6.36 22.43
CA VAL A 2 15.58 -5.25 21.44
C VAL A 2 16.41 -4.02 21.85
N SER A 3 16.60 -3.83 23.16
CA SER A 3 17.47 -2.79 23.74
C SER A 3 18.96 -2.92 23.41
N ALA A 4 19.39 -4.03 22.80
CA ALA A 4 20.77 -4.23 22.36
C ALA A 4 21.03 -3.75 20.93
N LEU A 5 20.01 -3.31 20.19
CA LEU A 5 20.21 -2.81 18.83
C LEU A 5 20.87 -1.42 18.85
N PRO A 6 21.75 -1.09 17.89
CA PRO A 6 22.46 0.18 17.85
C PRO A 6 21.55 1.41 17.94
N CYS A 7 20.36 1.37 17.32
CA CYS A 7 19.38 2.45 17.37
C CYS A 7 18.85 2.77 18.79
N TYR A 8 19.03 1.88 19.77
CA TYR A 8 18.69 2.12 21.17
C TYR A 8 19.91 2.43 22.05
N GLN A 9 21.12 2.20 21.54
CA GLN A 9 22.37 2.33 22.30
C GLN A 9 23.21 3.53 21.87
N SER A 10 23.02 4.04 20.65
CA SER A 10 23.78 5.15 20.11
C SER A 10 22.89 6.30 19.67
N VAL A 11 23.33 7.51 20.02
CA VAL A 11 22.88 8.76 19.42
C VAL A 11 24.01 9.20 18.49
N PRO A 12 23.75 9.53 17.21
CA PRO A 12 24.80 9.98 16.30
C PRO A 12 25.53 11.19 16.89
N PRO A 13 26.87 11.27 16.78
CA PRO A 13 27.66 12.36 17.38
C PRO A 13 27.20 13.76 16.96
N ASP A 14 26.68 13.87 15.74
CA ASP A 14 26.19 15.12 15.13
C ASP A 14 24.65 15.27 15.22
N CYS A 15 23.98 14.48 16.07
CA CYS A 15 22.55 14.59 16.31
C CYS A 15 22.27 15.76 17.26
N TYR A 16 22.14 16.96 16.69
CA TYR A 16 21.80 18.19 17.42
C TYR A 16 20.32 18.30 17.81
N TRP A 17 19.51 17.34 17.37
CA TRP A 17 18.07 17.30 17.55
C TRP A 17 17.72 16.34 18.69
N SER A 18 16.80 16.76 19.55
CA SER A 18 16.27 15.92 20.62
C SER A 18 15.44 14.77 20.03
N ARG A 19 15.20 13.73 20.85
CA ARG A 19 14.31 12.62 20.43
C ARG A 19 12.90 13.13 20.15
N GLU A 20 12.39 14.11 20.90
CA GLU A 20 11.09 14.75 20.62
C GLU A 20 11.10 15.55 19.31
N GLU A 21 12.20 16.26 19.01
CA GLU A 21 12.38 16.96 17.74
C GLU A 21 12.42 15.99 16.55
N GLY A 22 12.99 14.80 16.75
CA GLY A 22 13.01 13.74 15.75
C GLY A 22 11.65 13.12 15.43
N TRP A 23 10.78 13.00 16.42
CA TRP A 23 9.40 12.55 16.19
C TRP A 23 8.53 13.62 15.53
N SER A 24 8.85 14.90 15.73
CA SER A 24 8.11 16.03 15.14
C SER A 24 8.60 16.45 13.76
N THR A 25 9.71 15.89 13.26
CA THR A 25 10.24 16.20 11.91
C THR A 25 9.36 15.64 10.79
N PHE A 26 8.64 14.54 11.05
CA PHE A 26 7.77 13.92 10.06
C PHE A 26 6.39 14.56 10.05
N SER A 27 6.03 15.16 8.92
CA SER A 27 4.68 15.64 8.66
C SER A 27 4.11 14.95 7.43
N LEU A 28 2.94 14.34 7.55
CA LEU A 28 2.23 13.76 6.40
C LEU A 28 1.96 14.80 5.32
N LYS A 29 1.68 16.05 5.74
CA LYS A 29 1.47 17.16 4.82
C LYS A 29 2.73 17.43 4.00
N SER A 30 3.90 17.51 4.64
CA SER A 30 5.15 17.74 3.92
C SER A 30 5.52 16.59 2.99
N GLN A 31 5.17 15.34 3.35
CA GLN A 31 5.39 14.20 2.46
C GLN A 31 4.47 14.20 1.24
N TYR A 32 3.18 14.53 1.41
CA TYR A 32 2.28 14.67 0.28
C TYR A 32 2.76 15.77 -0.67
N ASP A 33 3.15 16.93 -0.14
CA ASP A 33 3.66 18.03 -0.94
C ASP A 33 4.95 17.61 -1.70
N ARG A 34 5.85 16.86 -1.05
CA ARG A 34 7.06 16.30 -1.67
C ARG A 34 6.75 15.35 -2.84
N PHE A 35 5.69 14.56 -2.75
CA PHE A 35 5.24 13.68 -3.83
C PHE A 35 4.44 14.40 -4.92
N GLY A 36 4.29 15.73 -4.83
CA GLY A 36 3.43 16.49 -5.74
C GLY A 36 1.96 16.12 -5.58
N LEU A 37 1.51 15.88 -4.35
CA LEU A 37 0.12 15.57 -4.02
C LEU A 37 -0.51 16.76 -3.27
N PRO A 38 -1.83 17.00 -3.45
CA PRO A 38 -2.69 16.37 -4.46
C PRO A 38 -2.33 16.84 -5.89
N ASN A 39 -2.66 16.02 -6.88
CA ASN A 39 -2.49 16.31 -8.31
C ASN A 39 -3.69 15.81 -9.13
N TYR A 40 -3.58 15.86 -10.45
CA TYR A 40 -4.63 15.44 -11.37
C TYR A 40 -5.18 14.02 -11.10
N PHE A 41 -4.35 13.11 -10.61
CA PHE A 41 -4.74 11.72 -10.35
C PHE A 41 -5.15 11.45 -8.90
N TRP A 42 -4.70 12.28 -7.96
CA TRP A 42 -4.81 11.99 -6.52
C TRP A 42 -5.26 13.21 -5.73
N SER A 43 -6.35 13.08 -5.00
CA SER A 43 -6.91 14.15 -4.15
C SER A 43 -6.85 13.78 -2.68
N LEU A 44 -6.54 14.77 -1.83
CA LEU A 44 -6.70 14.63 -0.39
C LEU A 44 -8.18 14.71 -0.05
N THR A 45 -8.66 13.79 0.79
CA THR A 45 -10.03 13.81 1.27
C THR A 45 -10.04 13.93 2.79
N ASN A 46 -11.00 14.69 3.30
CA ASN A 46 -11.28 14.77 4.74
C ASN A 46 -12.38 13.77 5.13
N VAL A 47 -12.64 12.76 4.30
CA VAL A 47 -13.70 11.76 4.51
C VAL A 47 -13.58 11.11 5.88
N ASN A 48 -12.36 10.95 6.39
CA ASN A 48 -12.13 10.38 7.71
C ASN A 48 -11.65 11.39 8.78
N LYS A 49 -11.93 12.69 8.61
CA LYS A 49 -11.47 13.71 9.57
C LYS A 49 -12.05 13.52 10.97
N ASN A 50 -13.29 13.04 11.06
CA ASN A 50 -13.99 12.78 12.31
C ASN A 50 -13.88 11.31 12.76
N PHE A 51 -13.08 10.49 12.07
CA PHE A 51 -12.99 9.04 12.32
C PHE A 51 -14.34 8.30 12.18
N GLU A 52 -15.28 8.86 11.41
CA GLU A 52 -16.61 8.29 11.13
C GLU A 52 -16.53 7.03 10.24
N SER A 53 -15.37 6.73 9.67
CA SER A 53 -15.15 5.50 8.90
C SER A 53 -13.81 4.85 9.24
N ALA A 54 -13.77 3.53 9.30
CA ALA A 54 -12.54 2.81 9.57
C ALA A 54 -11.84 2.43 8.25
N LEU A 55 -10.51 2.64 8.19
CA LEU A 55 -9.65 2.01 7.19
C LEU A 55 -8.81 0.94 7.88
N CYS A 56 -9.17 -0.31 7.66
CA CYS A 56 -8.46 -1.47 8.20
C CYS A 56 -7.49 -2.04 7.17
N ARG A 57 -6.45 -2.75 7.65
CA ARG A 57 -5.51 -3.49 6.80
C ARG A 57 -5.32 -4.91 7.31
N SER A 58 -5.18 -5.85 6.39
CA SER A 58 -4.91 -7.26 6.67
C SER A 58 -4.03 -7.85 5.57
N SER A 59 -3.55 -9.08 5.77
CA SER A 59 -3.07 -9.93 4.69
C SER A 59 -4.24 -10.67 4.04
N GLN A 60 -4.02 -11.27 2.86
CA GLN A 60 -5.00 -12.16 2.25
C GLN A 60 -5.42 -13.32 3.17
N PRO A 61 -6.69 -13.76 3.11
CA PRO A 61 -7.16 -14.92 3.86
C PRO A 61 -6.61 -16.23 3.31
N LEU A 62 -6.57 -17.26 4.17
CA LEU A 62 -6.29 -18.64 3.79
C LEU A 62 -7.58 -19.37 3.37
N ALA A 63 -8.33 -18.77 2.45
CA ALA A 63 -9.67 -19.21 2.06
C ALA A 63 -9.66 -20.45 1.15
N GLY A 64 -8.64 -20.60 0.30
CA GLY A 64 -8.64 -21.62 -0.74
C GLY A 64 -9.96 -21.63 -1.52
N PHE A 65 -10.46 -22.81 -1.88
CA PHE A 65 -11.78 -22.93 -2.50
C PHE A 65 -12.92 -23.14 -1.50
N SER A 66 -12.63 -23.67 -0.30
CA SER A 66 -13.64 -24.15 0.64
C SER A 66 -13.42 -23.76 2.10
N SER A 67 -12.23 -23.24 2.45
CA SER A 67 -11.92 -22.88 3.83
C SER A 67 -12.67 -21.60 4.22
N LYS A 68 -13.29 -21.63 5.39
CA LYS A 68 -14.04 -20.50 5.98
C LYS A 68 -13.69 -20.43 7.46
N SER A 69 -13.32 -19.24 7.94
CA SER A 69 -13.13 -19.00 9.38
C SER A 69 -14.34 -18.27 9.94
N THR A 70 -14.87 -18.76 11.05
CA THR A 70 -15.98 -18.12 11.76
C THR A 70 -15.49 -16.87 12.48
N GLU A 71 -14.30 -16.92 13.04
CA GLU A 71 -13.66 -15.81 13.75
C GLU A 71 -13.43 -14.63 12.81
N ASP A 72 -12.97 -14.89 11.59
CA ASP A 72 -12.77 -13.86 10.56
C ASP A 72 -14.09 -13.23 10.10
N GLN A 73 -15.16 -14.04 9.97
CA GLN A 73 -16.50 -13.53 9.68
C GLN A 73 -17.02 -12.60 10.79
N VAL A 74 -16.86 -12.99 12.06
CA VAL A 74 -17.26 -12.18 13.22
C VAL A 74 -16.46 -10.88 13.27
N LEU A 75 -15.16 -10.93 12.97
CA LEU A 75 -14.31 -9.75 12.93
C LEU A 75 -14.76 -8.75 11.85
N LEU A 76 -14.96 -9.22 10.62
CA LEU A 76 -15.41 -8.36 9.53
C LEU A 76 -16.82 -7.83 9.76
N GLU A 77 -17.70 -8.62 10.39
CA GLU A 77 -19.02 -8.15 10.82
C GLU A 77 -18.92 -7.06 11.90
N ALA A 78 -18.02 -7.20 12.88
CA ALA A 78 -17.80 -6.18 13.90
C ALA A 78 -17.26 -4.88 13.31
N ILE A 79 -16.29 -4.97 12.37
CA ILE A 79 -15.77 -3.80 11.63
C ILE A 79 -16.91 -3.11 10.89
N ARG A 80 -17.73 -3.86 10.16
CA ARG A 80 -18.89 -3.33 9.43
C ARG A 80 -19.88 -2.64 10.38
N ASN A 81 -20.26 -3.29 11.48
CA ASN A 81 -21.21 -2.76 12.46
C ASN A 81 -20.67 -1.55 13.24
N SER A 82 -19.36 -1.31 13.24
CA SER A 82 -18.76 -0.12 13.85
C SER A 82 -19.05 1.18 13.08
N ASN A 83 -19.50 1.08 11.82
CA ASN A 83 -19.95 2.21 11.04
C ASN A 83 -21.50 2.24 11.03
N PRO A 84 -22.14 3.12 11.82
CA PRO A 84 -23.60 3.18 11.87
C PRO A 84 -24.23 3.73 10.58
N ASP A 85 -23.47 4.45 9.75
CA ASP A 85 -23.98 5.16 8.57
C ASP A 85 -24.03 4.27 7.33
N SER A 86 -23.26 3.17 7.29
CA SER A 86 -23.21 2.25 6.17
C SER A 86 -23.24 0.80 6.63
N ASN A 87 -24.19 0.05 6.08
CA ASN A 87 -24.29 -1.39 6.29
C ASN A 87 -23.36 -2.21 5.36
N ILE A 88 -22.68 -1.56 4.40
CA ILE A 88 -21.78 -2.17 3.42
C ILE A 88 -20.33 -2.08 3.89
N LEU A 89 -19.61 -3.20 3.82
CA LEU A 89 -18.16 -3.27 4.02
C LEU A 89 -17.45 -3.41 2.67
N TYR A 90 -16.51 -2.51 2.38
CA TYR A 90 -15.64 -2.65 1.22
C TYR A 90 -14.39 -3.43 1.56
N VAL A 91 -14.17 -4.54 0.86
CA VAL A 91 -12.95 -5.33 0.90
C VAL A 91 -12.16 -5.03 -0.36
N VAL A 92 -11.08 -4.28 -0.19
CA VAL A 92 -10.25 -3.84 -1.30
C VAL A 92 -9.05 -4.77 -1.42
N ASP A 93 -9.05 -5.59 -2.48
CA ASP A 93 -7.88 -6.37 -2.85
C ASP A 93 -7.09 -5.58 -3.89
N THR A 94 -5.85 -5.23 -3.56
CA THR A 94 -5.05 -4.40 -4.45
C THR A 94 -4.57 -5.15 -5.68
N ARG A 95 -4.57 -6.49 -5.67
CA ARG A 95 -4.04 -7.32 -6.75
C ARG A 95 -4.95 -7.27 -7.99
N PRO A 96 -4.41 -7.62 -9.17
CA PRO A 96 -5.23 -8.06 -10.28
C PRO A 96 -6.07 -9.28 -9.89
N ALA A 97 -7.32 -9.33 -10.35
CA ALA A 97 -8.24 -10.42 -10.05
C ALA A 97 -7.66 -11.80 -10.40
N ILE A 98 -6.90 -11.90 -11.50
CA ILE A 98 -6.22 -13.13 -11.91
C ILE A 98 -5.16 -13.57 -10.89
N ASN A 99 -4.38 -12.64 -10.35
CA ASN A 99 -3.35 -12.93 -9.35
C ASN A 99 -3.98 -13.34 -8.02
N ALA A 100 -5.10 -12.72 -7.65
CA ALA A 100 -5.88 -13.12 -6.48
C ALA A 100 -6.45 -14.54 -6.65
N PHE A 101 -6.96 -14.87 -7.83
CA PHE A 101 -7.43 -16.22 -8.17
C PHE A 101 -6.32 -17.27 -8.13
N THR A 102 -5.13 -16.98 -8.68
CA THR A 102 -3.98 -17.89 -8.59
C THR A 102 -3.58 -18.17 -7.14
N ASN A 103 -3.58 -17.14 -6.28
CA ASN A 103 -3.32 -17.31 -4.86
C ASN A 103 -4.41 -18.17 -4.18
N ARG A 104 -5.67 -18.03 -4.60
CA ARG A 104 -6.77 -18.87 -4.13
C ARG A 104 -6.54 -20.35 -4.46
N ALA A 105 -6.08 -20.63 -5.68
CA ALA A 105 -5.72 -21.99 -6.09
C ALA A 105 -4.56 -22.60 -5.26
N GLN A 106 -3.74 -21.77 -4.64
CA GLN A 106 -2.65 -22.18 -3.74
C GLN A 106 -3.06 -22.25 -2.26
N GLY A 107 -4.36 -22.20 -1.96
CA GLY A 107 -4.89 -22.27 -0.58
C GLY A 107 -4.94 -20.93 0.16
N LYS A 108 -4.70 -19.81 -0.54
CA LYS A 108 -4.85 -18.44 -0.02
C LYS A 108 -6.13 -17.83 -0.60
N GLY A 109 -6.09 -16.59 -1.08
CA GLY A 109 -7.17 -16.06 -1.92
C GLY A 109 -7.69 -14.74 -1.42
N TYR A 110 -9.01 -14.59 -1.45
CA TYR A 110 -9.76 -13.39 -1.11
C TYR A 110 -11.11 -13.84 -0.56
N GLU A 111 -11.82 -12.93 0.07
CA GLU A 111 -13.10 -13.13 0.73
C GLU A 111 -14.16 -13.63 -0.27
N ASP A 112 -15.18 -14.34 0.21
CA ASP A 112 -16.31 -14.79 -0.62
C ASP A 112 -17.58 -14.01 -0.22
N THR A 113 -18.16 -13.23 -1.13
CA THR A 113 -19.33 -12.40 -0.85
C THR A 113 -20.58 -13.21 -0.45
N ASN A 114 -20.61 -14.52 -0.72
CA ASN A 114 -21.68 -15.40 -0.23
C ASN A 114 -21.51 -15.76 1.26
N VAL A 115 -20.29 -15.67 1.78
CA VAL A 115 -19.93 -15.96 3.17
C VAL A 115 -19.95 -14.66 3.97
N TYR A 116 -19.27 -13.62 3.48
CA TYR A 116 -19.18 -12.32 4.12
C TYR A 116 -20.31 -11.42 3.62
N ARG A 117 -21.47 -11.52 4.30
CA ARG A 117 -22.67 -10.76 3.93
C ARG A 117 -22.43 -9.25 3.97
N ASN A 118 -23.03 -8.54 3.02
CA ASN A 118 -22.89 -7.09 2.85
C ASN A 118 -21.43 -6.63 2.66
N ALA A 119 -20.54 -7.54 2.23
CA ALA A 119 -19.21 -7.19 1.76
C ALA A 119 -19.19 -7.03 0.24
N VAL A 120 -18.47 -6.02 -0.25
CA VAL A 120 -18.20 -5.81 -1.68
C VAL A 120 -16.71 -5.93 -1.90
N ILE A 121 -16.30 -6.78 -2.84
CA ILE A 121 -14.88 -6.98 -3.18
C ILE A 121 -14.54 -6.14 -4.40
N GLN A 122 -13.49 -5.33 -4.29
CA GLN A 122 -13.00 -4.50 -5.39
C GLN A 122 -11.51 -4.75 -5.63
N PHE A 123 -11.16 -5.00 -6.90
CA PHE A 123 -9.80 -5.16 -7.36
C PHE A 123 -9.27 -3.85 -7.96
N PHE A 124 -7.98 -3.57 -7.76
CA PHE A 124 -7.31 -2.35 -8.25
C PHE A 124 -6.16 -2.60 -9.22
N ASP A 125 -5.94 -3.85 -9.61
CA ASP A 125 -4.96 -4.25 -10.63
C ASP A 125 -3.52 -3.75 -10.38
N ILE A 126 -3.11 -3.64 -9.11
CA ILE A 126 -1.74 -3.29 -8.73
C ILE A 126 -0.86 -4.54 -8.84
N GLU A 127 0.00 -4.52 -9.83
CA GLU A 127 0.93 -5.61 -10.10
C GLU A 127 1.91 -5.88 -8.95
N ASN A 128 2.41 -7.13 -8.91
CA ASN A 128 3.30 -7.56 -7.85
C ASN A 128 4.70 -6.89 -7.93
N ILE A 129 5.47 -7.03 -6.85
CA ILE A 129 6.79 -6.41 -6.72
C ILE A 129 7.78 -6.80 -7.82
N HIS A 130 7.62 -7.96 -8.48
CA HIS A 130 8.49 -8.37 -9.57
C HIS A 130 8.22 -7.58 -10.84
N VAL A 131 6.95 -7.29 -11.12
CA VAL A 131 6.55 -6.44 -12.25
C VAL A 131 6.99 -4.99 -12.01
N VAL A 132 6.80 -4.46 -10.79
CA VAL A 132 7.24 -3.10 -10.43
C VAL A 132 8.77 -2.98 -10.55
N ARG A 133 9.53 -3.97 -10.07
CA ARG A 133 10.99 -4.02 -10.21
C ARG A 133 11.41 -4.03 -11.68
N SER A 134 10.80 -4.90 -12.50
CA SER A 134 11.08 -4.96 -13.95
C SER A 134 10.74 -3.65 -14.66
N SER A 135 9.65 -2.99 -14.26
CA SER A 135 9.25 -1.68 -14.80
C SER A 135 10.32 -0.61 -14.50
N LEU A 136 10.80 -0.54 -13.26
CA LEU A 136 11.87 0.39 -12.87
C LEU A 136 13.18 0.09 -13.63
N GLU A 137 13.57 -1.18 -13.75
CA GLU A 137 14.76 -1.57 -14.50
C GLU A 137 14.68 -1.15 -15.97
N LYS A 138 13.52 -1.31 -16.61
CA LYS A 138 13.28 -0.85 -17.99
C LYS A 138 13.35 0.66 -18.11
N LEU A 139 12.76 1.40 -17.16
CA LEU A 139 12.82 2.86 -17.12
C LEU A 139 14.27 3.35 -17.01
N LEU A 140 15.04 2.79 -16.08
CA LEU A 140 16.46 3.16 -15.88
C LEU A 140 17.29 2.87 -17.13
N LYS A 141 17.11 1.70 -17.75
CA LYS A 141 17.78 1.35 -19.02
C LYS A 141 17.42 2.36 -20.12
N GLY A 142 16.14 2.66 -20.31
CA GLY A 142 15.68 3.62 -21.31
C GLY A 142 16.27 5.03 -21.09
N MET A 143 16.27 5.52 -19.85
CA MET A 143 16.84 6.83 -19.52
C MET A 143 18.37 6.89 -19.73
N CYS A 144 19.10 5.81 -19.45
CA CYS A 144 20.53 5.72 -19.73
C CYS A 144 20.82 5.73 -21.24
N THR A 145 20.01 5.03 -22.05
CA THR A 145 20.16 5.03 -23.51
C THR A 145 19.88 6.42 -24.10
N VAL A 146 18.88 7.14 -23.58
CA VAL A 146 18.56 8.50 -24.03
C VAL A 146 19.70 9.49 -23.72
N LYS A 147 20.32 9.41 -22.54
CA LYS A 147 21.53 10.24 -22.24
C LYS A 147 22.68 9.95 -23.22
N HIS A 148 22.86 8.69 -23.62
CA HIS A 148 23.87 8.34 -24.61
C HIS A 148 23.53 8.85 -26.01
N LEU A 149 22.26 8.81 -26.42
CA LEU A 149 21.79 9.40 -27.68
C LEU A 149 21.92 10.93 -27.70
N SER A 150 21.68 11.62 -26.58
CA SER A 150 21.92 13.08 -26.48
C SER A 150 23.40 13.42 -26.69
N CYS A 151 24.32 12.62 -26.14
CA CYS A 151 25.75 12.77 -26.40
C CYS A 151 26.14 12.37 -27.83
N MET A 152 25.47 11.39 -28.43
CA MET A 152 25.75 10.91 -29.80
C MET A 152 25.26 11.89 -30.87
N LEU A 153 24.12 12.56 -30.65
CA LEU A 153 23.64 13.67 -31.49
C LEU A 153 24.59 14.88 -31.44
N CYS A 154 25.27 15.11 -30.31
CA CYS A 154 26.28 16.16 -30.21
C CYS A 154 27.59 15.81 -30.95
N PHE A 155 27.91 14.52 -31.09
CA PHE A 155 29.12 14.04 -31.79
C PHE A 155 28.96 13.83 -33.31
N CYS A 156 27.74 13.87 -33.85
CA CYS A 156 27.49 13.68 -35.27
C CYS A 156 27.20 14.99 -36.03
N MET A 157 27.37 16.16 -35.38
CA MET A 157 27.17 17.50 -35.96
C MET A 157 28.46 18.33 -36.10
N THR A 158 29.63 17.71 -36.03
CA THR A 158 30.92 18.35 -36.38
C THR A 158 31.53 17.66 -37.58
#